data_AF-A0A7X7Q2E9-F1
#
_entry.id   AF-A0A7X7Q2E9-F1
#
_cell.length_a   1.000
_cell.length_b   1.000
_cell.length_c   1.000
_cell.angle_alpha   90.00
_cell.angle_beta   90.00
_cell.angle_gamma   90.00
#
_symmetry.space_group_name_H-M   'P 1'
#
loop_
_entity.id
_entity.type
_entity.pdbx_description
1 polymer ?
#
loop_
_entity_poly.entity_id
_entity_poly.type
_entity_poly.pdbx_seq_one_letter_code
_entity_poly.pdbx_strand_id
1 'polypeptide(L)'
;INWEVEINEDYGVIHLNNLSNINRLNLNLNESILLLLLRQIYQEKLKEVSLTQNILINIEELKVRYDSLKIRDKQLDKTTLRNTIRLFKRYNLIEPLDSDYALGDTRIIIYPTILMAIKVDDIMKISEKLDSYRLGGGEDEETDEA
;
A
#
# COMPACT_ATOMS: atom_id res chain seq x y z
N ILE A 1 9.83 19.41 -20.02
CA ILE A 1 8.74 18.48 -19.65
C ILE A 1 9.27 17.08 -19.95
N ASN A 2 9.86 16.40 -18.96
CA ASN A 2 10.54 15.10 -19.13
C ASN A 2 9.70 13.98 -18.49
N TRP A 3 8.75 13.47 -19.26
CA TRP A 3 7.96 12.30 -18.88
C TRP A 3 8.32 11.17 -19.83
N GLU A 4 8.53 9.99 -19.27
CA GLU A 4 8.76 8.76 -20.00
C GLU A 4 7.56 7.84 -19.77
N VAL A 5 7.00 7.32 -20.86
CA VAL A 5 5.95 6.30 -20.77
C VAL A 5 6.65 4.96 -20.78
N GLU A 6 6.51 4.22 -19.69
CA GLU A 6 7.03 2.86 -19.59
C GLU A 6 5.83 1.90 -19.64
N ILE A 7 5.91 0.98 -20.59
CA ILE A 7 4.90 -0.06 -20.80
C ILE A 7 5.50 -1.34 -20.25
N ASN A 8 4.89 -1.87 -19.20
CA ASN A 8 5.26 -3.17 -18.69
C ASN A 8 4.32 -4.22 -19.29
N GLU A 9 4.78 -4.87 -20.36
CA GLU A 9 4.01 -5.88 -21.10
C GLU A 9 3.78 -7.16 -20.27
N ASP A 10 4.69 -7.49 -19.35
CA ASP A 10 4.58 -8.68 -18.48
C ASP A 10 3.38 -8.59 -17.52
N TYR A 11 3.05 -7.38 -17.06
CA TYR A 11 1.91 -7.12 -16.17
C TYR A 11 0.73 -6.41 -16.84
N GLY A 12 0.85 -6.05 -18.13
CA GLY A 12 -0.20 -5.39 -18.91
C GLY A 12 -0.56 -3.98 -18.44
N VAL A 13 0.37 -3.25 -17.81
CA VAL A 13 0.12 -1.92 -17.24
C VAL A 13 1.04 -0.88 -17.87
N ILE A 14 0.49 0.31 -18.12
CA ILE A 14 1.21 1.48 -18.64
C ILE A 14 1.37 2.49 -17.49
N HIS A 15 2.58 2.98 -17.25
CA HIS A 15 2.83 4.04 -16.28
C HIS A 15 3.64 5.20 -16.87
N LEU A 16 3.37 6.40 -16.35
CA LEU A 16 4.07 7.63 -16.69
C LEU A 16 5.14 7.90 -15.62
N ASN A 17 6.40 7.73 -15.99
CA ASN A 17 7.55 8.09 -15.18
C ASN A 17 7.90 9.56 -15.36
N ASN A 18 7.84 10.32 -14.28
CA ASN A 18 8.38 11.69 -14.24
C ASN A 18 9.88 11.63 -13.89
N LEU A 19 10.75 11.91 -14.86
CA LEU A 19 12.21 11.87 -14.67
C LEU A 19 12.72 12.98 -13.73
N SER A 20 11.90 14.00 -13.48
CA SER A 20 12.22 15.11 -12.58
C SER A 20 11.79 14.87 -11.13
N ASN A 21 11.17 13.71 -10.83
CA ASN A 21 10.85 13.30 -9.46
C ASN A 21 9.88 14.24 -8.70
N ILE A 22 9.17 15.13 -9.41
CA ILE A 22 8.41 16.28 -8.86
C ILE A 22 6.95 15.94 -8.47
N ASN A 23 6.59 14.65 -8.35
CA ASN A 23 5.24 14.22 -7.98
C ASN A 23 5.30 13.02 -7.03
N ARG A 24 5.94 13.22 -5.87
CA ARG A 24 6.00 12.22 -4.80
C ARG A 24 4.84 12.44 -3.84
N LEU A 25 4.09 11.37 -3.57
CA LEU A 25 3.18 11.33 -2.45
C LEU A 25 3.94 10.81 -1.24
N ASN A 26 4.07 11.62 -0.20
CA ASN A 26 4.59 11.16 1.09
C ASN A 26 3.48 10.41 1.81
N LEU A 27 3.67 9.11 1.99
CA LEU A 27 2.79 8.28 2.80
C LEU A 27 3.23 8.34 4.25
N ASN A 28 2.26 8.41 5.16
CA ASN A 28 2.57 8.19 6.58
C ASN A 28 2.91 6.71 6.84
N LEU A 29 3.35 6.41 8.07
CA LEU A 29 3.79 5.06 8.43
C LEU A 29 2.70 4.00 8.20
N ASN A 30 1.48 4.28 8.65
CA ASN A 30 0.36 3.34 8.55
C ASN A 30 -0.03 3.10 7.08
N GLU A 31 -0.05 4.16 6.27
CA GLU A 31 -0.26 4.07 4.82
C GLU A 31 0.82 3.24 4.15
N SER A 32 2.09 3.47 4.47
CA SER A 32 3.22 2.72 3.91
C SER A 32 3.14 1.23 4.24
N ILE A 33 2.81 0.90 5.49
CA ILE A 33 2.61 -0.49 5.94
C ILE A 33 1.45 -1.13 5.18
N LEU A 34 0.30 -0.47 5.11
CA LEU A 34 -0.88 -1.00 4.43
C LEU A 34 -0.61 -1.22 2.94
N LEU A 35 0.15 -0.33 2.29
CA LEU A 35 0.55 -0.50 0.89
C LEU A 35 1.44 -1.74 0.70
N LEU A 36 2.42 -1.93 1.60
CA LEU A 36 3.29 -3.11 1.57
C LEU A 36 2.52 -4.41 1.81
N LEU A 37 1.59 -4.42 2.77
CA LEU A 37 0.74 -5.58 3.04
C LEU A 37 -0.13 -5.94 1.84
N LEU A 38 -0.78 -4.95 1.21
CA LEU A 38 -1.57 -5.16 0.00
C LEU A 38 -0.71 -5.73 -1.13
N ARG A 39 0.49 -5.18 -1.34
CA ARG A 39 1.45 -5.69 -2.34
C ARG A 39 1.86 -7.13 -2.04
N GLN A 40 2.15 -7.44 -0.78
CA GLN A 40 2.52 -8.79 -0.34
C GLN A 40 1.39 -9.78 -0.60
N ILE A 41 0.15 -9.45 -0.18
CA ILE A 41 -1.03 -10.29 -0.42
C ILE A 41 -1.24 -10.55 -1.91
N TYR A 42 -1.08 -9.50 -2.73
CA TYR A 42 -1.20 -9.64 -4.19
C TYR A 42 -0.18 -10.65 -4.73
N GLN A 43 1.09 -10.54 -4.33
CA GLN A 43 2.15 -11.45 -4.79
C GLN A 43 1.95 -12.89 -4.30
N GLU A 44 1.43 -13.09 -3.09
CA GLU A 44 1.07 -14.41 -2.56
C GLU A 44 -0.05 -15.04 -3.41
N LYS A 45 -1.17 -14.34 -3.59
CA LYS A 45 -2.32 -14.87 -4.33
C LYS A 45 -2.04 -15.04 -5.83
N LEU A 46 -1.17 -14.21 -6.41
CA LEU A 46 -0.70 -14.36 -7.80
C LEU A 46 0.05 -15.67 -8.04
N LYS A 47 0.74 -16.21 -7.02
CA LYS A 47 1.44 -17.51 -7.12
C LYS A 47 0.48 -18.68 -7.00
N GLU A 48 -0.64 -18.50 -6.29
CA GLU A 48 -1.62 -19.55 -6.00
C GLU A 48 -2.70 -19.68 -7.09
N VAL A 49 -3.06 -18.58 -7.75
CA VAL A 49 -4.17 -18.51 -8.70
C VAL A 49 -3.65 -18.14 -10.09
N SER A 50 -4.17 -18.82 -11.13
CA SER A 50 -3.91 -18.43 -12.53
C SER A 50 -4.33 -16.97 -12.77
N LEU A 51 -3.53 -16.22 -13.55
CA LEU A 51 -3.63 -14.78 -13.86
C LEU A 51 -5.01 -14.24 -14.32
N THR A 52 -6.00 -15.11 -14.54
CA THR A 52 -7.30 -14.77 -15.12
C THR A 52 -8.31 -14.21 -14.11
N GLN A 53 -8.05 -14.27 -12.81
CA GLN A 53 -8.97 -13.79 -11.78
C GLN A 53 -8.43 -12.57 -11.02
N ASN A 54 -9.32 -11.62 -10.75
CA ASN A 54 -9.03 -10.47 -9.90
C ASN A 54 -8.67 -10.94 -8.48
N ILE A 55 -7.62 -10.36 -7.90
CA ILE A 55 -7.20 -10.68 -6.54
C ILE A 55 -8.16 -10.01 -5.56
N LEU A 56 -9.01 -10.82 -4.91
CA LEU A 56 -10.00 -10.36 -3.94
C LEU A 56 -9.54 -10.67 -2.50
N ILE A 57 -9.69 -9.71 -1.60
CA ILE A 57 -9.44 -9.87 -0.16
C ILE A 57 -10.59 -9.30 0.66
N ASN A 58 -10.69 -9.70 1.92
CA ASN A 58 -11.54 -9.04 2.90
C ASN A 58 -10.67 -8.04 3.70
N ILE A 59 -11.21 -6.88 4.05
CA ILE A 59 -10.51 -5.88 4.85
C ILE A 59 -10.08 -6.38 6.24
N GLU A 60 -10.80 -7.33 6.82
CA GLU A 60 -10.44 -7.98 8.09
C GLU A 60 -9.14 -8.77 7.95
N GLU A 61 -8.92 -9.43 6.80
CA GLU A 61 -7.64 -10.09 6.49
C GLU A 61 -6.48 -9.08 6.56
N LEU A 62 -6.68 -7.88 6.00
CA LEU A 62 -5.69 -6.81 6.02
C LEU A 62 -5.43 -6.29 7.44
N LYS A 63 -6.48 -6.08 8.24
CA LYS A 63 -6.36 -5.65 9.65
C LYS A 63 -5.60 -6.66 10.50
N VAL A 64 -5.96 -7.94 10.41
CA VAL A 64 -5.31 -9.02 11.16
C VAL A 64 -3.81 -9.07 10.83
N ARG A 65 -3.45 -8.97 9.54
CA ARG A 65 -2.04 -8.90 9.13
C ARG A 65 -1.34 -7.67 9.68
N TYR A 66 -1.97 -6.50 9.63
CA TYR A 66 -1.42 -5.28 10.21
C TYR A 66 -1.15 -5.43 11.71
N ASP A 67 -2.14 -5.87 12.48
CA ASP A 67 -2.03 -6.00 13.93
C ASP A 67 -0.99 -7.06 14.33
N SER A 68 -0.78 -8.09 13.48
CA SER A 68 0.24 -9.12 13.69
C SER A 68 1.68 -8.58 13.65
N LEU A 69 1.91 -7.43 13.01
CA LEU A 69 3.22 -6.78 12.96
C LEU A 69 3.61 -6.15 14.31
N LYS A 70 2.65 -5.95 15.22
CA LYS A 70 2.85 -5.34 16.55
C LYS A 70 3.61 -4.02 16.51
N ILE A 71 3.34 -3.19 15.51
CA ILE A 71 4.01 -1.89 15.35
C ILE A 71 3.57 -0.95 16.48
N ARG A 72 4.54 -0.57 17.33
CA ARG A 72 4.33 0.30 18.50
C ARG A 72 3.20 -0.19 19.43
N ASP A 73 2.87 -1.49 19.40
CA ASP A 73 1.73 -2.12 20.09
C ASP A 73 0.37 -1.42 19.87
N LYS A 74 0.23 -0.64 18.79
CA LYS A 74 -1.00 0.07 18.44
C LYS A 74 -1.78 -0.70 17.39
N GLN A 75 -3.05 -0.96 17.68
CA GLN A 75 -3.99 -1.46 16.68
C GLN A 75 -4.25 -0.41 15.60
N LEU A 76 -4.56 -0.89 14.40
CA LEU A 76 -4.98 0.00 13.32
C LEU A 76 -6.31 0.68 13.64
N ASP A 77 -6.31 2.01 13.72
CA ASP A 77 -7.55 2.74 13.93
C ASP A 77 -8.42 2.77 12.66
N LYS A 78 -9.73 2.78 12.85
CA LYS A 78 -10.73 2.72 11.77
C LYS A 78 -10.67 3.94 10.84
N THR A 79 -10.25 5.10 11.35
CA THR A 79 -10.22 6.36 10.59
C THR A 79 -9.04 6.35 9.62
N THR A 80 -7.85 5.98 10.10
CA THR A 80 -6.65 5.77 9.29
C THR A 80 -6.94 4.75 8.21
N LEU A 81 -7.46 3.57 8.56
CA LEU A 81 -7.80 2.55 7.57
C LEU A 81 -8.74 3.09 6.48
N ARG A 82 -9.85 3.74 6.86
CA ARG A 82 -10.80 4.32 5.91
C ARG A 82 -10.14 5.34 4.99
N ASN A 83 -9.29 6.22 5.53
CA ASN A 83 -8.60 7.26 4.77
C ASN A 83 -7.56 6.65 3.81
N THR A 84 -6.81 5.65 4.26
CA THR A 84 -5.84 4.93 3.44
C THR A 84 -6.52 4.16 2.30
N ILE A 85 -7.64 3.49 2.56
CA ILE A 85 -8.41 2.81 1.50
C ILE A 85 -8.93 3.81 0.47
N ARG A 86 -9.42 4.98 0.90
CA ARG A 86 -9.82 6.07 -0.02
C ARG A 86 -8.64 6.59 -0.85
N LEU A 87 -7.48 6.75 -0.21
CA LEU A 87 -6.25 7.17 -0.87
C LEU A 87 -5.87 6.20 -1.97
N PHE A 88 -5.79 4.91 -1.66
CA PHE A 88 -5.38 3.87 -2.60
C PHE A 88 -6.40 3.65 -3.72
N LYS A 89 -7.70 3.79 -3.43
CA LYS A 89 -8.73 3.84 -4.45
C LYS A 89 -8.49 4.98 -5.44
N ARG A 90 -8.19 6.19 -4.95
CA ARG A 90 -7.91 7.36 -5.80
C ARG A 90 -6.72 7.15 -6.74
N TYR A 91 -5.74 6.35 -6.33
CA TYR A 91 -4.57 5.99 -7.14
C TYR A 91 -4.76 4.69 -7.95
N ASN A 92 -5.97 4.15 -8.04
CA ASN A 92 -6.28 2.91 -8.77
C ASN A 92 -5.41 1.72 -8.34
N LEU A 93 -5.09 1.61 -7.05
CA LEU A 93 -4.36 0.48 -6.48
C LEU A 93 -5.31 -0.62 -6.00
N ILE A 94 -6.50 -0.22 -5.57
CA ILE A 94 -7.55 -1.10 -5.06
C ILE A 94 -8.94 -0.59 -5.45
N GLU A 95 -9.92 -1.49 -5.43
CA GLU A 95 -11.35 -1.15 -5.53
C GLU A 95 -12.13 -1.84 -4.41
N PRO A 96 -12.60 -1.09 -3.38
CA PRO A 96 -13.54 -1.61 -2.41
C PRO A 96 -14.92 -1.82 -3.05
N LEU A 97 -15.51 -2.99 -2.85
CA LEU A 97 -16.80 -3.39 -3.41
C LEU A 97 -18.00 -2.86 -2.62
N ASP A 98 -17.77 -2.42 -1.39
CA ASP A 98 -18.80 -1.89 -0.50
C ASP A 98 -18.53 -0.41 -0.22
N SER A 99 -19.60 0.37 -0.08
CA SER A 99 -19.53 1.82 0.15
C SER A 99 -18.97 2.20 1.52
N ASP A 100 -18.99 1.28 2.49
CA ASP A 100 -18.39 1.47 3.81
C ASP A 100 -17.05 0.75 3.94
N TYR A 101 -15.99 1.51 3.70
CA TYR A 101 -14.60 1.02 3.69
C TYR A 101 -14.03 0.58 5.05
N ALA A 102 -14.80 0.55 6.14
CA ALA A 102 -14.31 0.13 7.45
C ALA A 102 -15.05 -1.07 8.06
N LEU A 103 -16.14 -1.53 7.43
CA LEU A 103 -16.88 -2.71 7.87
C LEU A 103 -16.04 -3.97 7.59
N GLY A 104 -15.97 -4.87 8.57
CA GLY A 104 -15.13 -6.07 8.50
C GLY A 104 -15.53 -7.08 7.43
N ASP A 105 -16.66 -6.92 6.74
CA ASP A 105 -17.03 -7.78 5.61
C ASP A 105 -16.78 -7.11 4.24
N THR A 106 -16.21 -5.90 4.25
CA THR A 106 -15.94 -5.15 3.02
C THR A 106 -14.88 -5.86 2.20
N ARG A 107 -15.25 -6.20 0.96
CA ARG A 107 -14.35 -6.85 0.01
C ARG A 107 -13.59 -5.82 -0.80
N ILE A 108 -12.33 -6.13 -1.10
CA ILE A 108 -11.42 -5.26 -1.83
C ILE A 108 -10.79 -6.06 -2.97
N ILE A 109 -10.87 -5.51 -4.18
CA ILE A 109 -10.06 -5.96 -5.31
C ILE A 109 -8.71 -5.24 -5.23
N ILE A 110 -7.61 -5.98 -5.39
CA ILE A 110 -6.27 -5.42 -5.54
C ILE A 110 -5.89 -5.45 -7.02
N TYR A 111 -5.53 -4.30 -7.56
CA TYR A 111 -5.13 -4.18 -8.97
C TYR A 111 -3.63 -4.48 -9.17
N PRO A 112 -3.22 -4.97 -10.36
CA PRO A 112 -1.81 -5.21 -10.68
C PRO A 112 -0.90 -3.97 -10.55
N THR A 113 -1.48 -2.78 -10.67
CA THR A 113 -0.83 -1.47 -10.46
C THR A 113 -0.14 -1.35 -9.10
N ILE A 114 -0.54 -2.15 -8.09
CA ILE A 114 0.13 -2.24 -6.79
C ILE A 114 1.62 -2.61 -6.90
N LEU A 115 2.00 -3.36 -7.93
CA LEU A 115 3.39 -3.76 -8.17
C LEU A 115 4.28 -2.57 -8.57
N MET A 116 3.68 -1.54 -9.17
CA MET A 116 4.35 -0.32 -9.63
C MET A 116 4.33 0.81 -8.60
N ALA A 117 3.43 0.74 -7.61
CA ALA A 117 3.25 1.79 -6.61
C ALA A 117 4.47 1.97 -5.69
N ILE A 118 5.34 0.95 -5.57
CA ILE A 118 6.57 1.00 -4.79
C ILE A 118 7.71 0.43 -5.63
N LYS A 119 8.75 1.24 -5.89
CA LYS A 119 9.99 0.74 -6.49
C LYS A 119 10.70 -0.19 -5.51
N VAL A 120 11.35 -1.25 -6.01
CA VAL A 120 12.04 -2.24 -5.16
C VAL A 120 13.03 -1.58 -4.18
N ASP A 121 13.71 -0.53 -4.63
CA ASP A 121 14.66 0.23 -3.80
C ASP A 121 14.00 0.96 -2.63
N ASP A 122 12.75 1.40 -2.80
CA ASP A 122 11.98 2.06 -1.74
C ASP A 122 11.45 1.04 -0.72
N ILE A 123 11.24 -0.23 -1.12
CA ILE A 123 10.84 -1.32 -0.20
C ILE A 123 11.93 -1.55 0.85
N MET A 124 13.20 -1.57 0.45
CA MET A 124 14.32 -1.79 1.37
C MET A 124 14.41 -0.69 2.42
N LYS A 125 14.27 0.58 2.00
CA LYS A 125 14.26 1.74 2.91
C LYS A 125 13.09 1.70 3.89
N ILE A 126 11.91 1.30 3.43
CA ILE A 126 10.73 1.18 4.31
C ILE A 126 10.90 0.01 5.28
N SER A 127 11.50 -1.10 4.87
CA SER A 127 11.78 -2.24 5.75
C SER A 127 12.76 -1.88 6.86
N GLU A 128 13.86 -1.19 6.53
CA GLU A 128 14.81 -0.68 7.53
C GLU A 128 14.15 0.28 8.52
N LYS A 129 13.28 1.17 8.00
CA LYS A 129 12.50 2.09 8.84
C LYS A 129 11.47 1.35 9.70
N LEU A 130 10.90 0.24 9.24
CA LEU A 130 9.98 -0.59 10.02
C LEU A 130 10.70 -1.31 11.18
N ASP A 131 11.89 -1.84 10.93
CA ASP A 131 12.67 -2.53 11.96
C ASP A 131 13.10 -1.56 13.07
N SER A 132 13.46 -0.31 12.74
CA SER A 132 13.77 0.70 13.75
C SER A 132 12.56 1.03 14.65
N TYR A 133 11.34 1.05 14.11
CA TYR A 133 10.12 1.21 14.92
C TYR A 133 9.80 0.00 15.79
N ARG A 134 10.20 -1.22 15.39
CA ARG A 134 10.00 -2.46 16.17
C ARG A 134 10.99 -2.60 17.32
N LEU A 135 12.21 -2.10 17.15
CA LEU A 135 13.29 -2.18 18.14
C LEU A 135 13.22 -1.08 19.22
N GLY A 136 12.41 -0.04 19.01
CA GLY A 136 12.04 0.94 20.03
C GLY A 136 12.78 2.28 19.92
N GLY A 137 12.01 3.35 19.67
CA GLY A 137 12.31 4.73 20.05
C GLY A 137 13.27 5.51 19.15
N GLY A 138 12.78 6.00 18.01
CA GLY A 138 13.37 7.14 17.29
C GLY A 138 12.31 8.21 17.15
N GLU A 139 12.65 9.42 17.59
CA GLU A 139 11.80 10.58 17.88
C GLU A 139 10.71 10.86 16.83
N ASP A 140 9.55 11.30 17.32
CA ASP A 140 8.52 11.90 16.50
C ASP A 140 9.16 13.15 15.85
N GLU A 141 9.56 13.04 14.58
CA GLU A 141 9.81 14.22 13.75
C GLU A 141 8.48 14.95 13.59
N GLU A 142 8.24 15.92 14.47
CA GLU A 142 7.42 17.09 14.20
C GLU A 142 7.91 17.69 12.87
N THR A 143 7.29 17.33 11.76
CA THR A 143 7.25 18.23 10.60
C THR A 143 6.21 19.30 10.89
N ASP A 144 6.65 20.28 11.68
CA ASP A 144 6.24 21.67 11.54
C ASP A 144 6.54 22.06 10.08
N GLU A 145 5.51 22.40 9.30
CA GLU A 145 5.68 23.23 8.12
C GLU A 145 4.71 24.40 8.20
N ALA A 146 5.30 25.59 8.28
CA ALA A 146 4.71 26.92 8.29
C ALA A 146 4.17 27.34 6.91
#